data_AF-A0A1H8JHC0-F1
#
_entry.id   AF-A0A1H8JHC0-F1
#
_cell.length_a   1.000
_cell.length_b   1.000
_cell.length_c   1.000
_cell.angle_alpha   90.00
_cell.angle_beta   90.00
_cell.angle_gamma   90.00
#
_symmetry.space_group_name_H-M   'P 1'
#
loop_
_entity.id
_entity.type
_entity.pdbx_description
1 polymer ?
#
loop_
_entity_poly.entity_id
_entity_poly.type
_entity_poly.pdbx_seq_one_letter_code
_entity_poly.pdbx_strand_id
1 'polypeptide(L)'
;MKFRFTPLNFFTAFLVAVAAYVFIYGAGIAGRPLEHWGGTIGWIFLLFAFVVFVIDIMFRNFFIETKKIWMVETFFIVLVIIIFLLVK
;
A
#
# COMPACT_ATOMS: atom_id res chain seq x y z
N MET A 1 2.89 3.65 23.31
CA MET A 1 2.20 2.93 22.22
C MET A 1 2.97 1.64 21.94
N LYS A 2 2.39 0.46 22.19
CA LYS A 2 3.04 -0.81 21.78
C LYS A 2 3.00 -0.85 20.25
N PHE A 3 4.16 -0.84 19.58
CA PHE A 3 4.22 -1.00 18.13
C PHE A 3 3.59 -2.34 17.75
N ARG A 4 2.40 -2.30 17.14
CA ARG A 4 1.72 -3.47 16.60
C ARG A 4 2.09 -3.55 15.13
N PHE A 5 2.63 -4.67 14.68
CA PHE A 5 2.82 -4.94 13.26
C PHE A 5 1.49 -5.40 12.67
N THR A 6 1.08 -4.80 11.56
CA THR A 6 -0.17 -5.10 10.85
C THR A 6 0.12 -5.33 9.37
N PRO A 7 -0.65 -6.20 8.69
CA PRO A 7 -0.51 -6.43 7.25
C PRO A 7 -0.57 -5.15 6.41
N LEU A 8 -1.50 -4.24 6.70
CA LEU A 8 -1.62 -2.98 5.95
C LEU A 8 -0.40 -2.08 6.18
N ASN A 9 0.13 -1.99 7.40
CA ASN A 9 1.35 -1.22 7.66
C ASN A 9 2.56 -1.77 6.88
N PHE A 10 2.66 -3.09 6.69
CA PHE A 10 3.68 -3.67 5.82
C PHE A 10 3.49 -3.25 4.36
N PHE A 11 2.25 -3.24 3.88
CA PHE A 11 1.92 -2.80 2.52
C PHE A 11 2.18 -1.30 2.31
N THR A 12 1.85 -0.45 3.28
CA THR A 12 2.22 0.97 3.28
C THR A 12 3.73 1.15 3.13
N ALA A 13 4.53 0.45 3.93
CA ALA A 13 5.99 0.54 3.85
C ALA A 13 6.52 0.13 2.47
N PHE A 14 5.95 -0.92 1.88
CA PHE A 14 6.27 -1.34 0.52
C PHE A 14 5.94 -0.24 -0.51
N LEU A 15 4.75 0.36 -0.46
CA LEU A 15 4.36 1.44 -1.38
C LEU A 15 5.27 2.66 -1.26
N VAL A 16 5.67 3.02 -0.04
CA VAL A 16 6.62 4.13 0.19
C VAL A 16 7.99 3.80 -0.40
N ALA A 17 8.47 2.56 -0.23
CA ALA A 17 9.73 2.12 -0.83
C ALA A 17 9.68 2.14 -2.36
N VAL A 18 8.55 1.72 -2.96
CA VAL A 18 8.33 1.80 -4.41
C VAL A 18 8.28 3.26 -4.87
N ALA A 19 7.59 4.15 -4.15
CA ALA A 19 7.57 5.57 -4.48
C ALA A 19 8.97 6.17 -4.46
N ALA A 20 9.77 5.89 -3.43
CA ALA A 20 11.16 6.33 -3.33
C ALA A 20 12.01 5.80 -4.49
N TYR A 21 11.84 4.52 -4.85
CA TYR A 21 12.51 3.93 -6.02
C TYR A 21 12.13 4.66 -7.31
N VAL A 22 10.83 4.93 -7.52
CA VAL A 22 10.35 5.66 -8.70
C VAL A 22 10.90 7.10 -8.76
N PHE A 23 11.05 7.78 -7.62
CA PHE A 23 11.65 9.11 -7.58
C PHE A 23 13.15 9.11 -7.92
N ILE A 24 13.89 8.07 -7.50
CA ILE A 24 15.35 7.99 -7.73
C ILE A 24 15.67 7.49 -9.14
N TYR A 25 14.99 6.44 -9.60
CA TYR A 25 15.31 5.73 -10.84
C TYR A 25 14.35 6.04 -12.00
N GLY A 26 13.29 6.79 -11.74
CA GLY A 26 12.22 7.04 -12.71
C GLY A 26 11.22 5.88 -12.80
N ALA A 27 10.06 6.16 -13.40
CA ALA A 27 9.09 5.12 -13.73
C ALA A 27 9.36 4.59 -15.15
N GLY A 28 9.28 3.27 -15.33
CA GLY A 28 9.35 2.63 -16.64
C GLY A 28 8.47 1.40 -16.68
N ILE A 29 7.82 1.18 -17.82
CA ILE A 29 7.06 -0.05 -18.09
C ILE A 29 7.73 -0.70 -19.30
N ALA A 30 8.17 -1.95 -19.16
CA ALA A 30 8.77 -2.75 -20.25
C ALA A 30 9.94 -2.06 -21.00
N GLY A 31 10.86 -1.43 -20.26
CA GLY A 31 12.09 -0.86 -20.82
C GLY A 31 11.94 0.49 -21.53
N ARG A 32 10.74 1.09 -21.56
CA ARG A 32 10.55 2.46 -22.03
C ARG A 32 10.49 3.43 -20.84
N PRO A 33 11.38 4.43 -20.79
CA PRO A 33 11.33 5.44 -19.73
C PRO A 33 10.07 6.30 -19.89
N LEU A 34 9.29 6.44 -18.82
CA LEU A 34 8.22 7.43 -18.73
C LEU A 34 8.84 8.74 -18.23
N GLU A 35 9.67 9.34 -19.08
CA GLU A 35 10.58 10.47 -18.77
C GLU A 35 9.90 11.65 -18.08
N HIS A 36 8.61 11.89 -18.35
CA HIS A 36 7.86 13.02 -17.77
C HIS A 36 6.85 12.62 -16.70
N TRP A 37 6.47 11.34 -16.60
CA TRP A 37 5.40 10.87 -15.71
C TRP A 37 5.92 10.19 -14.43
N GLY A 38 7.23 9.95 -14.32
CA GLY A 38 7.84 9.31 -13.16
C GLY A 38 7.52 10.00 -11.84
N GLY A 39 7.61 11.34 -11.80
CA GLY A 39 7.24 12.11 -10.60
C GLY A 39 5.77 11.94 -10.21
N THR A 40 4.85 12.05 -11.18
CA THR A 40 3.41 11.84 -10.97
C THR A 40 3.10 10.44 -10.46
N ILE A 41 3.76 9.41 -11.02
CA ILE A 41 3.61 8.02 -10.59
C ILE A 41 4.10 7.84 -9.15
N GLY A 42 5.25 8.42 -8.79
CA GLY A 42 5.75 8.42 -7.41
C GLY A 42 4.77 9.07 -6.43
N TRP A 43 4.16 10.21 -6.81
CA TRP A 43 3.13 10.86 -6.01
C TRP A 43 1.86 10.02 -5.84
N ILE A 44 1.44 9.30 -6.89
CA ILE A 44 0.29 8.39 -6.80
C ILE A 44 0.59 7.27 -5.79
N PHE A 45 1.79 6.67 -5.84
CA PHE A 45 2.18 5.64 -4.86
C PHE A 45 2.23 6.18 -3.44
N LEU A 46 2.73 7.41 -3.23
CA LEU A 46 2.70 8.06 -1.92
C LEU A 46 1.28 8.34 -1.43
N LEU A 47 0.40 8.84 -2.29
CA LEU A 47 -1.00 9.09 -1.95
C LEU A 47 -1.71 7.77 -1.59
N PHE A 48 -1.45 6.71 -2.35
CA PHE A 48 -1.98 5.39 -2.05
C PHE A 48 -1.44 4.84 -0.72
N ALA A 49 -0.14 5.00 -0.45
CA ALA A 49 0.47 4.62 0.82
C ALA A 49 -0.16 5.38 2.01
N PHE A 50 -0.43 6.68 1.82
CA PHE A 50 -1.10 7.50 2.82
C PHE A 50 -2.53 7.02 3.10
N VAL A 51 -3.31 6.72 2.06
CA VAL A 51 -4.67 6.18 2.23
C VAL A 51 -4.64 4.84 2.98
N VAL A 52 -3.76 3.91 2.60
CA VAL A 52 -3.62 2.61 3.28
C VAL A 52 -3.22 2.81 4.75
N PHE A 53 -2.31 3.75 5.02
CA PHE A 53 -1.87 4.06 6.38
C PHE A 53 -3.01 4.61 7.25
N VAL A 54 -3.84 5.50 6.70
CA VAL A 54 -5.01 6.02 7.42
C VAL A 54 -6.00 4.90 7.73
N ILE A 55 -6.27 4.00 6.77
CA ILE A 55 -7.14 2.83 6.98
C ILE A 55 -6.58 1.92 8.08
N ASP A 56 -5.27 1.68 8.09
CA ASP A 56 -4.57 0.90 9.12
C ASP A 56 -4.74 1.52 10.51
N ILE A 57 -4.59 2.85 10.64
CA ILE A 57 -4.86 3.58 11.89
C ILE A 57 -6.32 3.44 12.31
N MET A 58 -7.25 3.56 11.38
CA MET A 58 -8.69 3.40 11.67
C MET A 58 -8.99 2.00 12.20
N PHE A 59 -8.44 0.95 11.59
CA PHE A 59 -8.62 -0.43 12.07
C PHE A 59 -7.97 -0.66 13.43
N ARG A 60 -6.80 -0.07 13.69
CA ARG A 60 -6.17 -0.14 15.03
C ARG A 60 -6.99 0.55 16.12
N ASN A 61 -7.69 1.63 15.77
CA ASN A 61 -8.53 2.35 16.71
C ASN A 61 -9.85 1.60 16.96
N PHE A 62 -10.38 0.91 15.94
CA PHE A 62 -11.62 0.14 16.05
C PHE A 62 -11.41 -1.22 16.74
N PHE A 63 -10.32 -1.93 16.43
CA PHE A 63 -10.03 -3.26 16.98
C PHE A 63 -8.91 -3.20 18.02
N ILE A 64 -9.25 -3.49 19.28
CA ILE A 64 -8.30 -3.47 20.40
C ILE A 64 -7.31 -4.66 20.33
N GLU A 65 -7.70 -5.78 19.73
CA GLU A 65 -6.88 -6.99 19.61
C GLU A 65 -6.14 -7.05 18.27
N THR A 66 -4.81 -7.21 18.32
CA THR A 66 -3.95 -7.32 17.12
C THR A 66 -4.33 -8.51 16.22
N LYS A 67 -4.79 -9.62 16.80
CA LYS A 67 -5.23 -10.80 16.03
C LYS A 67 -6.46 -10.50 15.15
N LYS A 68 -7.39 -9.68 15.66
CA LYS A 68 -8.60 -9.26 14.93
C LYS A 68 -8.22 -8.32 13.78
N ILE A 69 -7.31 -7.38 14.03
CA ILE A 69 -6.75 -6.49 12.99
C ILE A 69 -6.15 -7.34 11.86
N TRP A 70 -5.26 -8.27 12.18
CA TRP A 70 -4.63 -9.15 11.19
C TRP A 70 -5.64 -9.91 10.32
N MET A 71 -6.70 -10.46 10.93
CA MET A 71 -7.72 -11.20 10.22
C MET A 71 -8.49 -10.30 9.25
N VAL A 72 -8.96 -9.14 9.71
CA VAL A 72 -9.73 -8.19 8.90
C VAL A 72 -8.91 -7.65 7.74
N GLU A 73 -7.67 -7.23 8.02
CA GLU A 73 -6.78 -6.68 7.00
C GLU A 73 -6.36 -7.71 5.95
N THR A 74 -6.07 -8.94 6.38
CA THR A 74 -5.74 -10.03 5.44
C THR A 74 -6.96 -10.39 4.59
N PHE A 75 -8.16 -10.42 5.17
CA PHE A 75 -9.39 -10.65 4.42
C PHE A 75 -9.64 -9.56 3.38
N PHE A 76 -9.41 -8.30 3.73
CA PHE A 76 -9.50 -7.18 2.80
C PHE A 76 -8.52 -7.34 1.63
N ILE A 77 -7.25 -7.67 1.89
CA ILE A 77 -6.25 -7.92 0.85
C ILE A 77 -6.68 -9.08 -0.07
N VAL A 78 -7.17 -10.18 0.51
CA VAL A 78 -7.66 -11.34 -0.26
C VAL A 78 -8.84 -10.94 -1.15
N LEU A 79 -9.78 -10.15 -0.65
CA LEU A 79 -10.91 -9.66 -1.46
C LEU A 79 -10.43 -8.79 -2.64
N VAL A 80 -9.47 -7.88 -2.41
CA VAL A 80 -8.89 -7.05 -3.49
C VAL A 80 -8.24 -7.94 -4.56
N ILE A 81 -7.51 -8.97 -4.15
CA ILE A 81 -6.89 -9.94 -5.08
C ILE A 81 -7.96 -10.69 -5.88
N ILE A 82 -9.03 -11.17 -5.23
CA ILE A 82 -10.12 -11.89 -5.90
C ILE A 82 -10.81 -10.98 -6.92
N ILE A 83 -11.15 -9.75 -6.54
CA ILE A 83 -11.79 -8.79 -7.46
C ILE A 83 -10.86 -8.49 -8.64
N PHE A 84 -9.57 -8.27 -8.39
CA PHE A 84 -8.59 -8.05 -9.46
C PHE A 84 -8.50 -9.25 -10.43
N LEU A 85 -8.53 -10.47 -9.91
CA LEU A 85 -8.53 -11.69 -10.73
C LEU A 85 -9.83 -11.87 -11.52
N LEU A 86 -10.98 -11.41 -10.99
CA LEU A 86 -12.27 -11.47 -11.69
C LEU A 86 -12.41 -10.39 -12.77
N VAL A 87 -11.79 -9.23 -12.58
CA VAL A 87 -11.81 -8.11 -13.55
C VAL A 87 -10.84 -8.34 -14.71
N LYS A 88 -9.82 -9.17 -14.51
CA LYS A 88 -8.83 -9.54 -15.52
C LYS A 88 -9.34 -10.63 -16.46
#